data_AF-A0AAE1MWV0-F1
#
_entry.id   AF-A0AAE1MWV0-F1
#
_cell.length_a   1.000
_cell.length_b   1.000
_cell.length_c   1.000
_cell.angle_alpha   90.00
_cell.angle_beta   90.00
_cell.angle_gamma   90.00
#
_symmetry.space_group_name_H-M   'P 1'
#
loop_
_entity.id
_entity.type
_entity.pdbx_description
1 polymer ?
#
loop_
_entity_poly.entity_id
_entity_poly.type
_entity_poly.pdbx_seq_one_letter_code
_entity_poly.pdbx_strand_id
1 'polypeptide(L)' 'MIHLFKLDGTKERLRLIKADLQEEGSFDQAVEGCEGVFHTASSCYFDPIDPQTELIDPAVKGSLNVLKSCSKSASVK' A
#
# COMPACT_ATOMS: atom_id res chain seq x y z
N MET A 1 -7.54 -5.84 -13.67
CA MET A 1 -8.37 -4.77 -13.09
C MET A 1 -9.89 -5.03 -13.16
N ILE A 2 -10.39 -5.88 -14.06
CA ILE A 2 -11.83 -6.11 -14.25
C ILE A 2 -12.44 -6.95 -13.10
N HIS A 3 -11.63 -7.79 -12.43
CA HIS A 3 -12.15 -8.73 -11.44
C HIS A 3 -12.73 -8.04 -10.19
N LEU A 4 -12.06 -7.01 -9.66
CA LEU A 4 -12.52 -6.30 -8.46
C LEU A 4 -13.86 -5.60 -8.70
N PHE A 5 -14.09 -5.03 -9.89
CA PHE A 5 -15.35 -4.37 -10.24
C PHE A 5 -16.53 -5.32 -10.50
N LYS A 6 -16.31 -6.64 -10.46
CA LYS A 6 -17.38 -7.64 -10.56
C LYS A 6 -18.01 -7.98 -9.21
N LEU A 7 -17.46 -7.50 -8.09
CA LEU A 7 -18.02 -7.74 -6.76
C LEU A 7 -19.18 -6.76 -6.48
N ASP A 8 -20.13 -7.18 -5.65
CA ASP A 8 -21.33 -6.39 -5.38
C ASP A 8 -21.03 -5.06 -4.65
N GLY A 9 -21.57 -3.97 -5.19
CA GLY A 9 -21.46 -2.63 -4.62
C GLY A 9 -20.10 -1.94 -4.81
N THR A 10 -19.25 -2.44 -5.71
CA THR A 10 -17.93 -1.83 -5.95
C THR A 10 -18.00 -0.51 -6.69
N LYS A 11 -19.03 -0.28 -7.52
CA LYS A 11 -19.16 0.97 -8.26
C LYS A 11 -19.34 2.17 -7.33
N GLU A 12 -19.91 1.94 -6.16
CA GLU A 12 -20.23 2.93 -5.15
C GLU A 12 -19.16 3.02 -4.06
N ARG A 13 -18.51 1.89 -3.73
CA ARG A 13 -17.63 1.77 -2.54
C ARG A 13 -16.16 1.47 -2.83
N LEU A 14 -15.80 1.11 -4.06
CA LEU A 14 -14.41 0.81 -4.43
C LEU A 14 -13.80 1.98 -5.21
N ARG A 15 -12.71 2.52 -4.69
CA ARG A 15 -11.85 3.47 -5.42
C ARG A 15 -10.50 2.81 -5.64
N LEU A 16 -10.05 2.78 -6.88
CA LEU A 16 -8.70 2.35 -7.22
C LEU A 16 -7.81 3.59 -7.34
N ILE A 17 -6.75 3.62 -6.55
CA ILE A 17 -5.75 4.68 -6.56
C ILE A 17 -4.42 4.00 -6.90
N LYS A 18 -3.69 4.56 -7.86
CA LYS A 18 -2.36 4.06 -8.21
C LYS A 18 -1.40 4.48 -7.10
N ALA A 19 -0.66 3.52 -6.58
CA ALA A 19 0.45 3.75 -5.65
C ALA A 19 1.56 2.73 -5.93
N ASP A 20 2.81 3.13 -5.71
CA ASP A 20 3.99 2.29 -5.78
C ASP A 20 4.62 2.20 -4.39
N LEU A 21 4.88 0.97 -3.95
CA LEU A 21 5.45 0.70 -2.63
C LEU A 21 6.85 1.31 -2.47
N GLN A 22 7.60 1.44 -3.56
CA GLN A 22 8.99 1.92 -3.58
C GLN A 22 9.12 3.43 -3.80
N GLU A 23 8.03 4.12 -4.16
CA GLU A 23 7.99 5.55 -4.42
C GLU A 23 7.48 6.31 -3.18
N GLU A 24 8.33 7.16 -2.60
CA GLU A 24 7.96 7.90 -1.38
C GLU A 24 6.77 8.85 -1.63
N GLY A 25 5.79 8.82 -0.73
CA GLY A 25 4.59 9.67 -0.83
C GLY A 25 3.52 9.15 -1.78
N SER A 26 3.74 8.03 -2.47
CA SER A 26 2.77 7.43 -3.40
C SER A 26 1.43 7.03 -2.74
N PHE A 27 1.41 6.90 -1.40
CA PHE A 27 0.21 6.57 -0.63
C PHE A 27 -0.48 7.80 0.00
N ASP A 28 0.09 9.00 -0.09
CA ASP A 28 -0.44 10.20 0.59
C ASP A 28 -1.90 10.46 0.17
N GLN A 29 -2.21 10.36 -1.13
CA GLN A 29 -3.59 10.49 -1.63
C GLN A 29 -4.49 9.32 -1.20
N ALA A 30 -3.94 8.12 -1.09
CA ALA A 30 -4.72 6.91 -0.81
C ALA A 30 -5.21 6.85 0.64
N VAL A 31 -4.46 7.44 1.57
CA VAL A 31 -4.78 7.45 3.01
C VAL A 31 -5.57 8.69 3.45
N GLU A 32 -5.72 9.68 2.58
CA GLU A 32 -6.41 10.92 2.90
C GLU A 32 -7.92 10.68 3.12
N GLY A 33 -8.41 11.11 4.28
CA GLY A 33 -9.80 10.90 4.71
C GLY A 33 -10.10 9.49 5.21
N CYS A 34 -9.13 8.58 5.24
CA CYS A 34 -9.29 7.26 5.85
C CYS A 34 -9.25 7.37 7.39
N GLU A 35 -10.09 6.59 8.06
CA GLU A 35 -10.04 6.43 9.53
C GLU A 35 -8.98 5.41 9.96
N GLY A 36 -8.70 4.42 9.11
CA GLY A 36 -7.71 3.36 9.35
C GLY A 36 -7.20 2.79 8.03
N VAL A 37 -6.03 2.15 8.09
CA VAL A 37 -5.32 1.63 6.91
C VAL A 37 -4.93 0.18 7.14
N PHE A 38 -5.29 -0.69 6.19
CA PHE A 38 -4.84 -2.08 6.14
C PHE A 38 -3.70 -2.22 5.14
N HIS A 39 -2.47 -2.34 5.62
CA HIS A 39 -1.32 -2.62 4.77
C HIS A 39 -1.19 -4.12 4.51
N THR A 40 -1.66 -4.57 3.35
CA THR A 40 -1.59 -5.99 2.94
C THR A 40 -0.57 -6.26 1.85
N ALA A 41 0.08 -5.22 1.33
CA ALA A 41 1.08 -5.36 0.28
C ALA A 41 2.36 -5.95 0.87
N SER A 42 2.82 -7.06 0.28
CA SER A 42 4.11 -7.68 0.59
C SER A 42 4.81 -7.99 -0.72
N SER A 43 6.12 -7.73 -0.78
CA SER A 43 6.96 -8.38 -1.77
C SER A 43 6.95 -9.89 -1.52
N CYS A 44 6.76 -10.68 -2.58
CA CYS A 44 6.81 -12.13 -2.52
C CYS A 44 7.86 -12.61 -3.52
N TYR A 45 9.07 -12.86 -3.01
CA TYR A 45 10.16 -13.52 -3.74
C TYR A 45 10.31 -14.95 -3.20
N PHE A 46 10.35 -15.93 -4.10
CA PHE A 46 10.38 -17.35 -3.70
C PHE A 46 11.81 -17.88 -3.49
N ASP A 47 12.80 -17.34 -4.22
CA ASP A 47 14.20 -17.79 -4.15
C ASP A 47 15.17 -16.58 -4.26
N PRO A 48 15.29 -15.74 -3.22
CA PRO A 48 16.19 -14.58 -3.26
C PRO A 48 17.67 -15.01 -3.20
N ILE A 49 18.53 -14.39 -4.00
CA ILE A 49 19.99 -14.63 -3.98
C ILE A 49 20.59 -13.90 -2.78
N ASP A 50 20.21 -12.63 -2.59
CA ASP A 50 20.52 -11.85 -1.41
C ASP A 50 19.22 -11.45 -0.68
N PRO A 51 18.80 -12.21 0.35
CA PRO A 51 17.57 -11.92 1.09
C PRO A 51 17.52 -10.53 1.72
N GLN A 52 18.66 -9.94 2.05
CA GLN A 52 18.69 -8.62 2.68
C GLN A 52 18.22 -7.55 1.69
N THR A 53 18.86 -7.49 0.52
CA THR A 53 18.58 -6.44 -0.47
C THR A 53 17.34 -6.73 -1.31
N GLU A 54 16.98 -8.01 -1.49
CA GLU A 54 15.85 -8.42 -2.33
C GLU A 54 14.53 -8.58 -1.57
N LEU A 55 14.57 -8.84 -0.25
CA LEU A 55 13.36 -9.08 0.55
C LEU A 55 13.24 -8.14 1.74
N ILE A 56 14.24 -8.08 2.62
CA ILE A 56 14.15 -7.35 3.90
C ILE A 56 14.12 -5.84 3.68
N ASP A 57 15.10 -5.29 2.97
CA ASP A 57 15.19 -3.85 2.68
C ASP A 57 13.93 -3.32 1.98
N PRO A 58 13.41 -3.94 0.90
CA PRO A 58 12.19 -3.46 0.25
C PRO A 58 10.95 -3.61 1.13
N ALA A 59 10.85 -4.66 1.96
CA ALA A 59 9.74 -4.82 2.90
C ALA A 59 9.75 -3.72 3.96
N VAL A 60 10.90 -3.47 4.59
CA VAL A 60 11.06 -2.40 5.60
C VAL A 60 10.78 -1.02 4.97
N LYS A 61 11.40 -0.73 3.82
CA LYS A 61 11.21 0.54 3.12
C LYS A 61 9.75 0.74 2.72
N GLY A 62 9.09 -0.29 2.19
CA GLY A 62 7.70 -0.26 1.78
C GLY A 62 6.73 -0.01 2.95
N SER A 63 6.91 -0.73 4.06
CA SER A 63 6.08 -0.53 5.25
C SER A 63 6.29 0.87 5.85
N LEU A 64 7.55 1.35 5.91
CA LEU A 64 7.83 2.72 6.36
C LEU A 64 7.22 3.77 5.45
N ASN A 65 7.22 3.56 4.12
CA ASN A 65 6.58 4.47 3.17
C ASN A 65 5.08 4.64 3.47
N VAL A 66 4.37 3.54 3.67
CA VAL A 66 2.93 3.57 4.02
C VAL A 66 2.69 4.23 5.39
N LEU A 67 3.49 3.88 6.40
CA LEU A 67 3.39 4.47 7.74
C LEU A 67 3.67 5.97 7.73
N LYS A 68 4.63 6.44 6.92
CA LYS A 68 4.89 7.88 6.75
C LYS A 68 3.66 8.59 6.19
N SER A 69 3.03 8.07 5.14
CA SER A 69 1.78 8.63 4.61
C SER A 69 0.68 8.68 5.67
N CYS A 70 0.51 7.60 6.44
CA CYS A 70 -0.46 7.56 7.54
C CYS A 70 -0.15 8.63 8.60
N SER A 71 1.11 8.79 8.99
CA SER A 71 1.54 9.75 10.01
C SER A 71 1.32 11.22 9.60
N LYS A 72 1.33 11.52 8.30
CA LYS A 72 1.01 12.85 7.77
C LYS A 72 -0.49 13.11 7.69
N SER A 73 -1.30 12.05 7.60
CA SER A 73 -2.75 12.16 7.46
C SER A 73 -3.37 12.63 8.76
N ALA A 74 -4.25 13.62 8.69
CA ALA A 74 -4.98 14.13 9.85
C ALA A 74 -6.14 13.22 10.29
N SER A 75 -6.55 12.25 9.46
CA SER A 75 -7.74 11.43 9.69
C SER A 75 -7.46 10.02 10.19
N VAL A 76 -6.26 9.49 9.92
CA VAL A 76 -5.87 8.12 10.31
C VAL A 76 -5.57 8.10 11.81
N LYS A 77 -6.14 7.12 12.52
CA LYS A 77 -6.04 6.97 13.98
C LYS A 77 -5.11 5.85 14.42
#